data_AF-A0A137P4Z8-F1
#
_entry.id   AF-A0A137P4Z8-F1
#
_cell.length_a   1.000
_cell.length_b   1.000
_cell.length_c   1.000
_cell.angle_alpha   90.00
_cell.angle_beta   90.00
_cell.angle_gamma   90.00
#
_symmetry.space_group_name_H-M   'P 1'
#
loop_
_entity.id
_entity.type
_entity.pdbx_description
1 polymer ?
#
loop_
_entity_poly.entity_id
_entity_poly.type
_entity_poly.pdbx_seq_one_letter_code
_entity_poly.pdbx_strand_id
1 'polypeptide(L)'
;MKLDKILNLNNPGNKASYRSSLSESLNLYKKKVNKTSIEVKLKNEDIKAKKNLSKYNETKDSYLECLKRYLNEDLYIDPTKAMERLRKEVGLEVSITLVQLTLTKLREELGPEVIDLDEFDIRNSQFSDRSKLKDIHLACLRKCIEEDRFIGPTEAWNRLRTETGIDIANSTVQKALFKLRKEMSPEQNSQESSGSEFSSKITGSYYRSKLKDSHIDRLREYLKKDSLLRPNEAMDQLRRDTGLIVSISTVYRALSNIREEIHTKHANESSSTIKTKKPVGRPRKQGPRPELRRKNLKENRYIKTAKMIKKYQDETSLEKNSKTTHRNLKRSINKMSSESARLSSSAAKRREISNLIKIKESHIQCLKKYLKQDISIGTTEAMNRLHAETGLAICPNTARTALIKSRRELDAECGSSDSSSVKSKQSRTRAKLNDSHMQCLKKYLEEDRYIMPTRARERLQEDTGLNVSVTPVRSALINLRKNIYQYYNDPSIPASESLVNRNWYFGYNLQDSHIEFLGKCLSKNHFIGPNEARKKLKQEMGLEANVRAVKTALKRIRGKMYPNRFKPYSSAPKVQHKCYKLKEDHITCLKRYLSDNSSISPAEAKKKLRQETGHESSLTLVNIALKKLRKK
;
A
#
# COMPACT_ATOMS: atom_id res chain seq x y z
N MET A 1 30.74 5.82 82.02
CA MET A 1 30.66 5.29 83.40
C MET A 1 31.04 3.83 83.40
N LYS A 2 31.78 3.41 84.43
CA LYS A 2 32.51 2.15 84.60
C LYS A 2 31.60 0.92 84.54
N LEU A 3 31.84 0.00 83.60
CA LEU A 3 31.21 -1.33 83.56
C LEU A 3 32.21 -2.49 83.76
N ASP A 4 33.46 -2.19 84.10
CA ASP A 4 34.49 -3.23 84.31
C ASP A 4 34.48 -3.83 85.73
N LYS A 5 33.49 -3.51 86.57
CA LYS A 5 33.51 -3.86 88.00
C LYS A 5 32.48 -4.89 88.48
N ILE A 6 31.68 -5.52 87.61
CA ILE A 6 30.58 -6.39 88.09
C ILE A 6 30.64 -7.88 87.70
N LEU A 7 31.48 -8.34 86.77
CA LEU A 7 31.38 -9.75 86.34
C LEU A 7 32.69 -10.53 86.46
N ASN A 8 33.12 -10.76 87.70
CA ASN A 8 33.98 -11.90 88.03
C ASN A 8 33.11 -13.17 88.13
N LEU A 9 32.58 -13.62 86.99
CA LEU A 9 31.83 -14.88 86.87
C LEU A 9 32.68 -15.90 86.09
N ASN A 10 33.56 -16.57 86.82
CA ASN A 10 34.26 -17.77 86.34
C ASN A 10 33.41 -19.05 86.46
N ASN A 11 32.10 -18.91 86.65
CA ASN A 11 31.19 -20.05 86.64
C ASN A 11 30.55 -20.21 85.25
N PRO A 12 30.92 -21.25 84.47
CA PRO A 12 30.49 -21.40 83.07
C PRO A 12 28.97 -21.54 82.89
N GLY A 13 28.23 -21.92 83.94
CA GLY A 13 26.77 -22.02 83.91
C GLY A 13 26.03 -20.69 83.74
N ASN A 14 26.56 -19.58 84.27
CA ASN A 14 25.87 -18.28 84.23
C ASN A 14 26.13 -17.48 82.95
N LYS A 15 27.17 -17.81 82.18
CA LYS A 15 27.48 -17.12 80.91
C LYS A 15 26.49 -17.45 79.78
N ALA A 16 25.91 -18.65 79.79
CA ALA A 16 24.93 -19.06 78.78
C ALA A 16 23.58 -18.34 78.96
N SER A 17 23.09 -18.25 80.21
CA SER A 17 21.81 -17.60 80.52
C SER A 17 21.84 -16.09 80.22
N TYR A 18 22.92 -15.40 80.60
CA TYR A 18 23.07 -13.97 80.29
C TYR A 18 23.23 -13.68 78.80
N ARG A 19 23.94 -14.53 78.04
CA ARG A 19 24.04 -14.38 76.57
C ARG A 19 22.70 -14.57 75.88
N SER A 20 21.87 -15.50 76.35
CA SER A 20 20.52 -15.73 75.80
C SER A 20 19.65 -14.49 76.00
N SER A 21 19.58 -13.96 77.23
CA SER A 21 18.76 -12.78 77.56
C SER A 21 19.21 -11.50 76.85
N LEU A 22 20.53 -11.28 76.70
CA LEU A 22 21.06 -10.15 75.92
C LEU A 22 20.76 -10.30 74.43
N SER A 23 20.78 -11.51 73.89
CA SER A 23 20.47 -11.77 72.48
C SER A 23 18.99 -11.51 72.16
N GLU A 24 18.08 -11.90 73.05
CA GLU A 24 16.64 -11.64 72.91
C GLU A 24 16.35 -10.14 73.00
N SER A 25 16.98 -9.45 73.95
CA SER A 25 16.85 -7.99 74.12
C SER A 25 17.34 -7.22 72.88
N LEU A 26 18.48 -7.63 72.29
CA LEU A 26 19.01 -7.06 71.05
C LEU A 26 18.12 -7.34 69.84
N ASN A 27 17.52 -8.53 69.75
CA ASN A 27 16.59 -8.89 68.67
C ASN A 27 15.28 -8.10 68.77
N LEU A 28 14.76 -7.90 69.98
CA LEU A 28 13.61 -7.03 70.24
C LEU A 28 13.88 -5.57 69.83
N TYR A 29 15.06 -5.05 70.16
CA TYR A 29 15.45 -3.69 69.79
C TYR A 29 15.60 -3.53 68.26
N LYS A 30 16.29 -4.47 67.59
CA LYS A 30 16.41 -4.49 66.11
C LYS A 30 15.05 -4.57 65.42
N LYS A 31 14.13 -5.39 65.94
CA LYS A 31 12.77 -5.52 65.40
C LYS A 31 11.96 -4.23 65.56
N LYS A 32 12.11 -3.53 66.69
CA LYS A 32 11.44 -2.23 66.94
C LYS A 32 11.99 -1.11 66.05
N VAL A 33 13.31 -1.01 65.90
CA VAL A 33 13.97 -0.03 65.03
C VAL A 33 13.60 -0.24 63.56
N ASN A 34 13.58 -1.49 63.08
CA ASN A 34 13.18 -1.81 61.71
C ASN A 34 11.70 -1.49 61.44
N LYS A 35 10.81 -1.75 62.41
CA LYS A 35 9.38 -1.41 62.28
C LYS A 35 9.18 0.11 62.15
N THR A 36 9.86 0.90 62.97
CA THR A 36 9.79 2.37 62.89
C THR A 36 10.40 2.93 61.60
N SER A 37 11.46 2.32 61.06
CA SER A 37 12.07 2.78 59.80
C SER A 37 11.19 2.49 58.57
N ILE A 38 10.42 1.39 58.61
CA ILE A 38 9.47 1.03 57.54
C ILE A 38 8.23 1.93 57.58
N GLU A 39 7.68 2.23 58.76
CA GLU A 39 6.52 3.12 58.89
C GLU A 39 6.82 4.57 58.44
N VAL A 40 8.04 5.07 58.68
CA VAL A 40 8.44 6.41 58.21
C VAL A 40 8.62 6.46 56.69
N LYS A 41 9.12 5.37 56.06
CA LYS A 41 9.23 5.29 54.60
C LYS A 41 7.86 5.24 53.91
N LEU A 42 6.91 4.46 54.45
CA LEU A 42 5.55 4.37 53.92
C LEU A 42 4.81 5.71 54.01
N LYS A 43 4.89 6.41 55.15
CA LYS A 43 4.27 7.73 55.31
C LYS A 43 4.85 8.78 54.35
N ASN A 44 6.15 8.72 54.05
CA ASN A 44 6.77 9.64 53.10
C ASN A 44 6.42 9.33 51.64
N GLU A 45 6.23 8.07 51.27
CA GLU A 45 5.75 7.70 49.92
C GLU A 45 4.28 8.09 49.71
N ASP A 46 3.42 7.93 50.72
CA ASP A 46 2.02 8.38 50.66
C ASP A 46 1.90 9.90 50.52
N ILE A 47 2.74 10.67 51.24
CA ILE A 47 2.76 12.13 51.11
C ILE A 47 3.27 12.55 49.71
N LYS A 48 4.25 11.84 49.15
CA LYS A 48 4.77 12.10 47.80
C LYS A 48 3.75 11.74 46.71
N ALA A 49 3.02 10.63 46.88
CA ALA A 49 1.94 10.22 46.00
C ALA A 49 0.78 11.23 46.02
N LYS A 50 0.36 11.69 47.21
CA LYS A 50 -0.69 12.71 47.36
C LYS A 50 -0.30 14.05 46.72
N LYS A 51 0.95 14.51 46.91
CA LYS A 51 1.45 15.73 46.26
C LYS A 51 1.46 15.61 44.73
N ASN A 52 1.91 14.48 44.19
CA ASN A 52 1.90 14.24 42.74
C ASN A 52 0.48 14.15 42.16
N LEU A 53 -0.47 13.59 42.92
CA LEU A 53 -1.87 13.51 42.49
C LEU A 53 -2.55 14.88 42.46
N SER A 54 -2.28 15.76 43.44
CA SER A 54 -2.81 17.13 43.43
C SER A 54 -2.30 17.94 42.23
N LYS A 55 -0.99 17.87 41.95
CA LYS A 55 -0.37 18.53 40.80
C LYS A 55 -0.89 18.00 39.47
N TYR A 56 -1.18 16.69 39.39
CA TYR A 56 -1.77 16.09 38.21
C TYR A 56 -3.20 16.62 37.95
N ASN A 57 -4.01 16.76 39.00
CA ASN A 57 -5.38 17.27 38.87
C ASN A 57 -5.41 18.75 38.43
N GLU A 58 -4.55 19.61 38.99
CA GLU A 58 -4.44 21.01 38.56
C GLU A 58 -4.02 21.13 37.08
N THR A 59 -3.08 20.30 36.63
CA THR A 59 -2.68 20.27 35.20
C THR A 59 -3.77 19.70 34.30
N LYS A 60 -4.69 18.88 34.85
CA LYS A 60 -5.76 18.23 34.10
C LYS A 60 -6.79 19.24 33.59
N ASP A 61 -7.19 20.15 34.46
CA ASP A 61 -8.21 21.13 34.15
C ASP A 61 -7.68 22.19 33.17
N SER A 62 -6.43 22.63 33.37
CA SER A 62 -5.76 23.57 32.45
C SER A 62 -5.63 23.03 31.03
N TYR A 63 -5.26 21.75 30.83
CA TYR A 63 -5.14 21.20 29.47
C TYR A 63 -6.50 21.05 28.79
N LEU A 64 -7.54 20.68 29.55
CA LEU A 64 -8.89 20.51 29.03
C LEU A 64 -9.44 21.84 28.52
N GLU A 65 -9.22 22.91 29.27
CA GLU A 65 -9.63 24.27 28.89
C GLU A 65 -8.94 24.75 27.62
N CYS A 66 -7.62 24.51 27.47
CA CYS A 66 -6.90 24.81 26.23
C CYS A 66 -7.45 24.04 25.02
N LEU A 67 -7.72 22.73 25.16
CA LEU A 67 -8.26 21.94 24.06
C LEU A 67 -9.68 22.38 23.67
N LYS A 68 -10.52 22.77 24.64
CA LYS A 68 -11.84 23.38 24.37
C LYS A 68 -11.68 24.68 23.60
N ARG A 69 -10.75 25.56 24.00
CA ARG A 69 -10.45 26.80 23.29
C ARG A 69 -10.02 26.54 21.84
N TYR A 70 -9.13 25.57 21.62
CA TYR A 70 -8.67 25.21 20.28
C TYR A 70 -9.80 24.68 19.40
N LEU A 71 -10.75 23.91 19.95
CA LEU A 71 -11.92 23.43 19.21
C LEU A 71 -12.89 24.56 18.86
N ASN A 72 -13.01 25.59 19.69
CA ASN A 72 -13.80 26.77 19.38
C ASN A 72 -13.18 27.62 18.27
N GLU A 73 -11.85 27.69 18.20
CA GLU A 73 -11.13 28.36 17.10
C GLU A 73 -11.16 27.55 15.79
N ASP A 74 -10.94 26.24 15.91
CA ASP A 74 -10.78 25.31 14.80
C ASP A 74 -11.41 23.98 15.21
N LEU A 75 -12.70 23.81 14.89
CA LEU A 75 -13.49 22.59 15.13
C LEU A 75 -12.75 21.31 14.68
N TYR A 76 -11.87 21.45 13.67
CA TYR A 76 -11.15 20.35 13.03
C TYR A 76 -9.65 20.35 13.34
N ILE A 77 -9.23 20.94 14.46
CA ILE A 77 -7.81 20.93 14.85
C ILE A 77 -7.27 19.48 14.93
N ASP A 78 -6.14 19.26 14.25
CA ASP A 78 -5.43 17.98 14.23
C ASP A 78 -4.85 17.68 15.62
N PRO A 79 -4.92 16.43 16.14
CA PRO A 79 -4.36 16.08 17.44
C PRO A 79 -2.87 16.44 17.57
N THR A 80 -2.09 16.35 16.48
CA THR A 80 -0.67 16.73 16.45
C THR A 80 -0.51 18.24 16.61
N LYS A 81 -1.32 19.03 15.89
CA LYS A 81 -1.30 20.50 15.96
C LYS A 81 -1.78 21.00 17.33
N ALA A 82 -2.82 20.37 17.88
CA ALA A 82 -3.31 20.65 19.22
C ALA A 82 -2.26 20.33 20.29
N MET A 83 -1.58 19.18 20.17
CA MET A 83 -0.47 18.79 21.06
C MET A 83 0.70 19.77 20.99
N GLU A 84 1.09 20.20 19.78
CA GLU A 84 2.15 21.21 19.62
C GLU A 84 1.78 22.57 20.23
N ARG A 85 0.53 23.01 20.07
CA ARG A 85 0.02 24.23 20.72
C ARG A 85 0.00 24.09 22.24
N LEU A 86 -0.52 22.97 22.75
CA LEU A 86 -0.55 22.68 24.17
C LEU A 86 0.85 22.71 24.80
N ARG A 87 1.83 22.11 24.11
CA ARG A 87 3.24 22.16 24.52
C ARG A 87 3.80 23.58 24.55
N LYS A 88 3.43 24.43 23.57
CA LYS A 88 3.91 25.81 23.50
C LYS A 88 3.25 26.73 24.54
N GLU A 89 1.96 26.56 24.78
CA GLU A 89 1.18 27.47 25.64
C GLU A 89 1.25 27.07 27.12
N VAL A 90 1.21 25.76 27.42
CA VAL A 90 1.14 25.23 28.79
C VAL A 90 2.46 24.59 29.23
N GLY A 91 3.38 24.34 28.29
CA GLY A 91 4.62 23.60 28.60
C GLY A 91 4.39 22.11 28.88
N LEU A 92 3.17 21.59 28.67
CA LEU A 92 2.78 20.23 29.02
C LEU A 92 3.07 19.26 27.86
N GLU A 93 3.88 18.24 28.13
CA GLU A 93 4.20 17.20 27.16
C GLU A 93 3.20 16.04 27.30
N VAL A 94 2.10 16.12 26.56
CA VAL A 94 1.02 15.13 26.57
C VAL A 94 1.18 14.15 25.40
N SER A 95 0.83 12.88 25.61
CA SER A 95 0.82 11.91 24.52
C SER A 95 -0.24 12.26 23.47
N ILE A 96 0.10 12.09 22.19
CA ILE A 96 -0.83 12.36 21.07
C ILE A 96 -2.13 11.56 21.17
N THR A 97 -2.08 10.34 21.72
CA THR A 97 -3.25 9.48 21.91
C THR A 97 -4.21 10.05 22.97
N LEU A 98 -3.68 10.65 24.04
CA LEU A 98 -4.52 11.30 25.06
C LEU A 98 -5.16 12.58 24.51
N VAL A 99 -4.41 13.38 23.74
CA VAL A 99 -4.95 14.56 23.05
C VAL A 99 -6.05 14.15 22.08
N GLN A 100 -5.83 13.10 21.28
CA GLN A 100 -6.83 12.59 20.35
C GLN A 100 -8.11 12.13 21.07
N LEU A 101 -7.97 11.31 22.12
CA LEU A 101 -9.10 10.83 22.91
C LEU A 101 -9.89 12.00 23.52
N THR A 102 -9.19 12.99 24.05
CA THR A 102 -9.82 14.16 24.67
C THR A 102 -10.55 15.00 23.64
N LEU A 103 -9.93 15.28 22.48
CA LEU A 103 -10.59 16.03 21.40
C LEU A 103 -11.84 15.30 20.90
N THR A 104 -11.84 13.97 20.82
CA THR A 104 -13.03 13.19 20.47
C THR A 104 -14.14 13.38 21.49
N LYS A 105 -13.85 13.25 22.80
CA LYS A 105 -14.83 13.46 23.87
C LYS A 105 -15.39 14.89 23.87
N LEU A 106 -14.52 15.89 23.71
CA LEU A 106 -14.93 17.28 23.65
C LEU A 106 -15.82 17.57 22.43
N ARG A 107 -15.58 16.91 21.29
CA ARG A 107 -16.44 17.01 20.11
C ARG A 107 -17.79 16.33 20.33
N GLU A 108 -17.83 15.20 21.05
CA GLU A 108 -19.08 14.55 21.45
C GLU A 108 -19.91 15.47 22.38
N GLU A 109 -19.26 16.16 23.32
CA GLU A 109 -19.88 17.14 24.21
C GLU A 109 -20.45 18.37 23.48
N LEU A 110 -19.81 18.81 22.38
CA LEU A 110 -20.27 19.94 21.56
C LEU A 110 -21.47 19.61 20.64
N GLY A 111 -21.90 18.35 20.60
CA GLY A 111 -23.16 17.92 19.99
C GLY A 111 -23.03 17.17 18.66
N PRO A 112 -24.12 16.49 18.23
CA PRO A 112 -24.13 15.56 17.09
C PRO A 112 -23.86 16.21 15.73
N GLU A 113 -24.04 17.54 15.61
CA GLU A 113 -23.74 18.28 14.38
C GLU A 113 -22.25 18.23 14.00
N VAL A 114 -21.37 17.94 14.96
CA VAL A 114 -19.93 17.75 14.75
C VAL A 114 -19.58 16.26 14.49
N ILE A 115 -20.42 15.34 14.97
CA ILE A 115 -20.17 13.88 14.98
C ILE A 115 -20.50 13.24 13.63
N ASP A 116 -21.44 13.80 12.87
CA ASP A 116 -21.89 13.23 11.57
C ASP A 116 -20.93 13.51 10.39
N LEU A 117 -19.81 14.19 10.64
CA LEU A 117 -18.76 14.40 9.65
C LEU A 117 -17.75 13.26 9.76
N ASP A 118 -17.94 12.27 8.87
CA ASP A 118 -17.13 11.07 8.71
C ASP A 118 -15.63 11.38 8.87
N GLU A 119 -14.91 10.62 9.70
CA GLU A 119 -13.45 10.71 9.88
C GLU A 119 -12.70 10.67 8.52
N PHE A 120 -13.38 10.10 7.51
CA PHE A 120 -12.99 10.09 6.11
C PHE A 120 -12.97 11.48 5.44
N ASP A 121 -13.93 12.36 5.73
CA ASP A 121 -14.01 13.71 5.16
C ASP A 121 -12.97 14.66 5.78
N ILE A 122 -12.66 14.48 7.06
CA ILE A 122 -11.57 15.21 7.75
C ILE A 122 -10.21 14.79 7.18
N ARG A 123 -9.98 13.48 6.96
CA ARG A 123 -8.76 13.03 6.26
C ARG A 123 -8.69 13.56 4.84
N ASN A 124 -9.80 13.53 4.09
CA ASN A 124 -9.79 13.99 2.70
C ASN A 124 -9.62 15.50 2.55
N SER A 125 -10.19 16.33 3.43
CA SER A 125 -9.98 17.77 3.38
C SER A 125 -8.51 18.13 3.63
N GLN A 126 -7.87 17.47 4.61
CA GLN A 126 -6.46 17.65 4.95
C GLN A 126 -5.51 17.15 3.84
N PHE A 127 -5.84 16.01 3.19
CA PHE A 127 -5.13 15.58 1.98
C PHE A 127 -5.39 16.54 0.81
N SER A 128 -6.57 17.13 0.71
CA SER A 128 -6.89 18.05 -0.38
C SER A 128 -6.10 19.34 -0.28
N ASP A 129 -5.85 19.89 0.91
CA ASP A 129 -5.13 21.15 1.05
C ASP A 129 -3.61 20.98 0.99
N ARG A 130 -3.07 19.83 1.44
CA ARG A 130 -1.65 19.49 1.24
C ARG A 130 -1.30 19.05 -0.19
N SER A 131 -2.29 18.63 -0.99
CA SER A 131 -2.07 18.15 -2.37
C SER A 131 -2.36 19.20 -3.45
N LYS A 132 -2.87 20.37 -3.10
CA LYS A 132 -3.09 21.46 -4.05
C LYS A 132 -1.80 22.25 -4.26
N LEU A 133 -1.34 22.26 -5.51
CA LEU A 133 -0.35 23.22 -5.95
C LEU A 133 -0.98 24.61 -5.89
N LYS A 134 -0.36 25.52 -5.12
CA LYS A 134 -0.70 26.95 -5.13
C LYS A 134 -0.11 27.60 -6.39
N ASP A 135 -0.55 28.81 -6.70
CA ASP A 135 -0.12 29.54 -7.90
C ASP A 135 1.40 29.75 -7.94
N ILE A 136 2.04 30.01 -6.79
CA ILE A 136 3.50 30.11 -6.67
C ILE A 136 4.22 28.81 -7.06
N HIS A 137 3.64 27.65 -6.78
CA HIS A 137 4.20 26.37 -7.20
C HIS A 137 4.04 26.14 -8.69
N LEU A 138 2.90 26.54 -9.25
CA LEU A 138 2.66 26.45 -10.69
C LEU A 138 3.60 27.38 -11.46
N ALA A 139 3.88 28.58 -10.94
CA ALA A 139 4.86 29.51 -11.51
C ALA A 139 6.28 28.91 -11.50
N CYS A 140 6.73 28.35 -10.38
CA CYS A 140 8.01 27.64 -10.29
C CYS A 140 8.11 26.48 -11.29
N LEU A 141 7.05 25.67 -11.41
CA LEU A 141 7.00 24.57 -12.39
C LEU A 141 6.98 25.05 -13.85
N ARG A 142 6.36 26.21 -14.15
CA ARG A 142 6.42 26.83 -15.49
C ARG A 142 7.85 27.22 -15.83
N LYS A 143 8.52 27.93 -14.92
CA LYS A 143 9.94 28.30 -15.07
C LYS A 143 10.84 27.09 -15.31
N CYS A 144 10.63 25.99 -14.56
CA CYS A 144 11.36 24.74 -14.77
C CYS A 144 11.15 24.15 -16.18
N ILE A 145 9.94 24.27 -16.76
CA ILE A 145 9.64 23.80 -18.13
C ILE A 145 10.23 24.74 -19.18
N GLU A 146 10.29 26.05 -18.91
CA GLU A 146 10.93 27.04 -19.77
C GLU A 146 12.45 26.79 -19.85
N GLU A 147 13.08 26.45 -18.73
CA GLU A 147 14.51 26.10 -18.66
C GLU A 147 14.82 24.74 -19.31
N ASP A 148 13.99 23.72 -19.04
CA ASP A 148 14.09 22.40 -19.67
C ASP A 148 12.69 21.85 -19.99
N ARG A 149 12.34 21.90 -21.28
CA ARG A 149 11.06 21.43 -21.82
C ARG A 149 10.77 19.98 -21.41
N PHE A 150 11.82 19.17 -21.23
CA PHE A 150 11.73 17.73 -20.96
C PHE A 150 12.02 17.33 -19.51
N ILE A 151 12.09 18.29 -18.57
CA ILE A 151 12.41 18.05 -17.17
C ILE A 151 11.58 16.90 -16.55
N GLY A 152 12.26 15.97 -15.89
CA GLY A 152 11.59 14.82 -15.25
C GLY A 152 10.73 15.26 -14.05
N PRO A 153 9.63 14.55 -13.71
CA PRO A 153 8.83 14.88 -12.52
C PRO A 153 9.65 14.91 -11.24
N THR A 154 10.59 13.97 -11.08
CA THR A 154 11.47 13.90 -9.91
C THR A 154 12.41 15.11 -9.83
N GLU A 155 12.94 15.58 -10.95
CA GLU A 155 13.85 16.72 -10.98
C GLU A 155 13.08 18.02 -10.72
N ALA A 156 11.95 18.23 -11.39
CA ALA A 156 11.07 19.36 -11.13
C ALA A 156 10.56 19.37 -9.68
N TRP A 157 10.28 18.20 -9.10
CA TRP A 157 9.91 18.07 -7.70
C TRP A 157 11.05 18.51 -6.76
N ASN A 158 12.29 18.08 -7.04
CA ASN A 158 13.46 18.52 -6.28
C ASN A 158 13.62 20.04 -6.34
N ARG A 159 13.52 20.64 -7.54
CA ARG A 159 13.61 22.10 -7.74
C ARG A 159 12.51 22.85 -7.02
N LEU A 160 11.27 22.39 -7.16
CA LEU A 160 10.12 22.95 -6.47
C LEU A 160 10.30 22.92 -4.95
N ARG A 161 10.82 21.80 -4.41
CA ARG A 161 11.10 21.66 -2.98
C ARG A 161 12.22 22.58 -2.51
N THR A 162 13.29 22.75 -3.30
CA THR A 162 14.40 23.65 -2.96
C THR A 162 14.00 25.12 -3.01
N GLU A 163 13.17 25.52 -3.98
CA GLU A 163 12.77 26.92 -4.17
C GLU A 163 11.64 27.35 -3.22
N THR A 164 10.68 26.45 -2.95
CA THR A 164 9.47 26.81 -2.19
C THR A 164 9.44 26.24 -0.77
N GLY A 165 10.33 25.29 -0.46
CA GLY A 165 10.37 24.59 0.83
C GLY A 165 9.21 23.60 1.05
N ILE A 166 8.30 23.45 0.09
CA ILE A 166 7.08 22.64 0.26
C ILE A 166 7.29 21.23 -0.28
N ASP A 167 6.91 20.25 0.54
CA ASP A 167 7.00 18.82 0.22
C ASP A 167 5.68 18.32 -0.37
N ILE A 168 5.60 18.31 -1.71
CA ILE A 168 4.41 17.88 -2.47
C ILE A 168 4.61 16.45 -2.97
N ALA A 169 3.57 15.64 -3.09
CA ALA A 169 3.73 14.32 -3.70
C ALA A 169 4.24 14.42 -5.16
N ASN A 170 5.27 13.62 -5.52
CA ASN A 170 5.83 13.58 -6.89
C ASN A 170 4.76 13.31 -7.97
N SER A 171 3.74 12.51 -7.66
CA SER A 171 2.61 12.26 -8.57
C SER A 171 1.75 13.50 -8.86
N THR A 172 1.67 14.45 -7.92
CA THR A 172 1.00 15.75 -8.12
C THR A 172 1.83 16.64 -9.03
N VAL A 173 3.15 16.72 -8.81
CA VAL A 173 4.08 17.45 -9.69
C VAL A 173 4.02 16.90 -11.11
N GLN A 174 4.04 15.58 -11.28
CA GLN A 174 3.89 14.93 -12.58
C GLN A 174 2.61 15.37 -13.32
N LYS A 175 1.47 15.36 -12.62
CA LYS A 175 0.18 15.78 -13.19
C LYS A 175 0.19 17.25 -13.58
N ALA A 176 0.83 18.10 -12.79
CA ALA A 176 0.92 19.53 -13.06
C ALA A 176 1.84 19.84 -14.24
N LEU A 177 3.03 19.25 -14.30
CA LEU A 177 3.92 19.35 -15.45
C LEU A 177 3.22 18.95 -16.75
N PHE A 178 2.44 17.87 -16.72
CA PHE A 178 1.68 17.44 -17.89
C PHE A 178 0.65 18.48 -18.33
N LYS A 179 -0.10 19.07 -17.40
CA LYS A 179 -1.06 20.15 -17.71
C LYS A 179 -0.35 21.38 -18.25
N LEU A 180 0.72 21.83 -17.57
CA LEU A 180 1.49 23.01 -17.95
C LEU A 180 2.12 22.85 -19.33
N ARG A 181 2.68 21.68 -19.67
CA ARG A 181 3.19 21.39 -21.02
C ARG A 181 2.12 21.48 -22.09
N LYS A 182 0.91 20.99 -21.80
CA LYS A 182 -0.23 21.11 -22.73
C LYS A 182 -0.67 22.55 -22.95
N GLU A 183 -0.64 23.36 -21.89
CA GLU A 183 -0.97 24.78 -21.96
C GLU A 183 0.11 25.59 -22.72
N MET A 184 1.39 25.26 -22.53
CA MET A 184 2.52 26.00 -23.13
C MET A 184 2.95 25.49 -24.52
N SER A 185 2.31 24.44 -25.06
CA SER A 185 2.60 23.94 -26.42
C SER A 185 1.29 23.67 -27.18
N PRO A 186 0.50 24.72 -27.48
CA PRO A 186 -0.79 24.57 -28.17
C PRO A 186 -0.64 23.98 -29.58
N GLU A 187 0.49 24.22 -30.26
CA GLU A 187 0.75 23.81 -31.64
C GLU A 187 0.75 22.29 -31.86
N GLN A 188 1.01 21.50 -30.82
CA GLN A 188 0.97 20.02 -30.90
C GLN A 188 -0.43 19.43 -30.68
N ASN A 189 -1.37 20.19 -30.11
CA ASN A 189 -2.73 19.70 -29.87
C ASN A 189 -3.59 19.65 -31.14
N SER A 190 -3.23 20.40 -32.19
CA SER A 190 -3.92 20.43 -33.48
C SER A 190 -3.87 19.09 -34.22
N GLN A 191 -2.84 18.27 -33.96
CA GLN A 191 -2.59 17.02 -34.69
C GLN A 191 -3.09 15.77 -33.96
N GLU A 192 -3.51 15.89 -32.69
CA GLU A 192 -4.04 14.77 -31.88
C GLU A 192 -5.57 14.86 -31.64
N SER A 193 -6.24 15.89 -32.15
CA SER A 193 -7.68 16.14 -31.90
C SER A 193 -8.63 15.28 -32.75
N SER A 194 -8.16 14.48 -33.70
CA SER A 194 -9.01 13.55 -34.45
C SER A 194 -9.03 12.16 -33.81
N GLY A 195 -9.95 11.97 -32.85
CA GLY A 195 -10.64 10.67 -32.70
C GLY A 195 -10.15 9.66 -31.64
N SER A 196 -9.92 10.06 -30.38
CA SER A 196 -9.80 9.05 -29.30
C SER A 196 -10.23 9.59 -27.92
N GLU A 197 -11.49 9.33 -27.55
CA GLU A 197 -12.08 9.56 -26.22
C GLU A 197 -11.52 8.63 -25.12
N PHE A 198 -10.20 8.54 -24.97
CA PHE A 198 -9.53 7.71 -23.95
C PHE A 198 -8.74 8.57 -22.95
N SER A 199 -9.44 9.46 -22.22
CA SER A 199 -8.78 10.52 -21.41
C SER A 199 -9.07 10.53 -19.89
N SER A 200 -9.56 9.44 -19.27
CA SER A 200 -9.82 9.46 -17.81
C SER A 200 -9.26 8.29 -16.98
N LYS A 201 -8.41 7.43 -17.56
CA LYS A 201 -7.71 6.35 -16.81
C LYS A 201 -6.17 6.47 -16.86
N ILE A 202 -5.64 7.69 -16.84
CA ILE A 202 -4.20 7.98 -17.03
C ILE A 202 -3.45 8.18 -15.70
N THR A 203 -3.61 7.26 -14.75
CA THR A 203 -2.65 7.13 -13.64
C THR A 203 -2.01 5.75 -13.54
N GLY A 204 -2.49 4.76 -14.31
CA GLY A 204 -1.89 3.42 -14.38
C GLY A 204 -1.33 3.04 -15.75
N SER A 205 -1.38 3.93 -16.75
CA SER A 205 -1.13 3.59 -18.17
C SER A 205 0.02 4.38 -18.81
N TYR A 206 0.88 5.04 -18.03
CA TYR A 206 2.01 5.83 -18.56
C TYR A 206 3.03 4.99 -19.37
N TYR A 207 2.96 3.66 -19.27
CA TYR A 207 3.86 2.73 -19.94
C TYR A 207 3.22 1.95 -21.10
N ARG A 208 1.95 2.24 -21.43
CA ARG A 208 1.22 1.58 -22.52
C ARG A 208 1.07 2.43 -23.78
N SER A 209 1.88 3.47 -23.94
CA SER A 209 2.14 4.05 -25.26
C SER A 209 2.69 2.94 -26.17
N LYS A 210 1.84 2.45 -27.08
CA LYS A 210 2.30 1.53 -28.13
C LYS A 210 3.26 2.33 -29.02
N LEU A 211 4.43 1.76 -29.31
CA LEU A 211 5.33 2.32 -30.31
C LEU A 211 4.59 2.36 -31.65
N LYS A 212 4.42 3.54 -32.23
CA LYS A 212 4.00 3.70 -33.64
C LYS A 212 5.12 3.26 -34.57
N ASP A 213 4.81 2.96 -35.82
CA ASP A 213 5.79 2.49 -36.81
C ASP A 213 6.97 3.45 -36.99
N SER A 214 6.72 4.76 -36.97
CA SER A 214 7.79 5.78 -37.01
C SER A 214 8.81 5.65 -35.88
N HIS A 215 8.40 5.20 -34.68
CA HIS A 215 9.33 4.96 -33.57
C HIS A 215 10.09 3.65 -33.76
N ILE A 216 9.46 2.63 -34.34
CA ILE A 216 10.11 1.36 -34.68
C ILE A 216 11.20 1.61 -35.73
N ASP A 217 10.94 2.48 -36.71
CA ASP A 217 11.94 2.85 -37.73
C ASP A 217 13.13 3.61 -37.13
N ARG A 218 12.91 4.53 -36.18
CA ARG A 218 14.01 5.16 -35.42
C ARG A 218 14.82 4.14 -34.62
N LEU A 219 14.17 3.19 -33.95
CA LEU A 219 14.87 2.12 -33.23
C LEU A 219 15.68 1.23 -34.18
N ARG A 220 15.21 1.00 -35.42
CA ARG A 220 15.98 0.33 -36.48
C ARG A 220 17.21 1.15 -36.87
N GLU A 221 17.08 2.47 -37.06
CA GLU A 221 18.22 3.35 -37.34
C GLU A 221 19.27 3.30 -36.23
N TYR A 222 18.85 3.33 -34.95
CA TYR A 222 19.80 3.24 -33.85
C TYR A 222 20.53 1.89 -33.81
N LEU A 223 19.82 0.78 -34.06
CA LEU A 223 20.43 -0.55 -34.14
C LEU A 223 21.37 -0.73 -35.34
N LYS A 224 21.13 -0.01 -36.45
CA LYS A 224 22.07 0.05 -37.58
C LYS A 224 23.37 0.77 -37.19
N LYS A 225 23.29 1.81 -36.35
CA LYS A 225 24.46 2.55 -35.84
C LYS A 225 25.21 1.77 -34.76
N ASP A 226 24.48 1.10 -33.87
CA ASP A 226 25.04 0.27 -32.81
C ASP A 226 24.22 -1.02 -32.62
N SER A 227 24.75 -2.14 -33.11
CA SER A 227 24.11 -3.45 -32.98
C SER A 227 23.92 -3.90 -31.52
N LEU A 228 24.73 -3.41 -30.59
CA LEU A 228 24.74 -3.78 -29.17
C LEU A 228 23.98 -2.80 -28.28
N LEU A 229 23.31 -1.80 -28.87
CA LEU A 229 22.56 -0.77 -28.17
C LEU A 229 21.68 -1.36 -27.06
N ARG A 230 21.85 -0.84 -25.84
CA ARG A 230 21.07 -1.30 -24.69
C ARG A 230 19.67 -0.67 -24.70
N PRO A 231 18.65 -1.34 -24.15
CA PRO A 231 17.28 -0.80 -24.12
C PRO A 231 17.15 0.58 -23.44
N ASN A 232 17.97 0.85 -22.42
CA ASN A 232 17.99 2.16 -21.75
C ASN A 232 18.52 3.25 -22.68
N GLU A 233 19.64 3.00 -23.35
CA GLU A 233 20.25 3.95 -24.28
C GLU A 233 19.31 4.24 -25.45
N ALA A 234 18.68 3.20 -26.01
CA ALA A 234 17.69 3.34 -27.07
C ALA A 234 16.44 4.11 -26.60
N MET A 235 15.98 3.90 -25.37
CA MET A 235 14.85 4.61 -24.78
C MET A 235 15.18 6.09 -24.58
N ASP A 236 16.36 6.41 -24.05
CA ASP A 236 16.80 7.79 -23.84
C ASP A 236 17.02 8.53 -25.16
N GLN A 237 17.54 7.83 -26.18
CA GLN A 237 17.70 8.40 -27.52
C GLN A 237 16.35 8.60 -28.22
N LEU A 238 15.45 7.63 -28.16
CA LEU A 238 14.09 7.76 -28.70
C LEU A 238 13.33 8.90 -28.00
N ARG A 239 13.50 9.07 -26.69
CA ARG A 239 12.91 10.17 -25.93
C ARG A 239 13.48 11.52 -26.35
N ARG A 240 14.79 11.63 -26.58
CA ARG A 240 15.41 12.86 -27.08
C ARG A 240 14.90 13.24 -28.47
N ASP A 241 14.82 12.26 -29.37
CA ASP A 241 14.49 12.52 -30.78
C ASP A 241 12.99 12.75 -31.01
N THR A 242 12.12 12.12 -30.22
CA THR A 242 10.66 12.13 -30.47
C THR A 242 9.83 12.69 -29.32
N GLY A 243 10.44 12.95 -28.16
CA GLY A 243 9.72 13.28 -26.94
C GLY A 243 8.91 12.11 -26.34
N LEU A 244 8.92 10.94 -26.98
CA LEU A 244 8.11 9.80 -26.55
C LEU A 244 8.68 9.16 -25.28
N ILE A 245 7.87 9.12 -24.23
CA ILE A 245 8.16 8.37 -23.01
C ILE A 245 7.51 6.99 -23.13
N VAL A 246 8.33 5.97 -23.29
CA VAL A 246 7.92 4.56 -23.36
C VAL A 246 8.55 3.76 -22.24
N SER A 247 7.92 2.63 -21.89
CA SER A 247 8.49 1.72 -20.91
C SER A 247 9.73 1.04 -21.46
N ILE A 248 10.75 0.86 -20.62
CA ILE A 248 11.96 0.10 -20.98
C ILE A 248 11.61 -1.30 -21.50
N SER A 249 10.57 -1.95 -20.94
CA SER A 249 10.11 -3.27 -21.38
C SER A 249 9.51 -3.23 -22.79
N THR A 250 8.85 -2.14 -23.17
CA THR A 250 8.32 -1.92 -24.53
C THR A 250 9.46 -1.76 -25.52
N VAL A 251 10.46 -0.94 -25.19
CA VAL A 251 11.67 -0.73 -26.02
C VAL A 251 12.46 -2.02 -26.14
N TYR A 252 12.68 -2.75 -25.04
CA TYR A 252 13.35 -4.05 -25.06
C TYR A 252 12.67 -5.03 -26.02
N ARG A 253 11.34 -5.14 -25.95
CA ARG A 253 10.57 -6.04 -26.82
C ARG A 253 10.68 -5.63 -28.29
N ALA A 254 10.59 -4.33 -28.58
CA ALA A 254 10.75 -3.82 -29.93
C ALA A 254 12.16 -4.09 -30.48
N LEU A 255 13.21 -3.81 -29.72
CA LEU A 255 14.59 -4.10 -30.11
C LEU A 255 14.83 -5.60 -30.33
N SER A 256 14.25 -6.47 -29.49
CA SER A 256 14.33 -7.92 -29.67
C SER A 256 13.72 -8.35 -30.99
N ASN A 257 12.52 -7.86 -31.30
CA ASN A 257 11.83 -8.17 -32.54
C ASN A 257 12.61 -7.65 -33.77
N ILE A 258 13.14 -6.42 -33.70
CA ILE A 258 13.95 -5.84 -34.78
C ILE A 258 15.22 -6.65 -35.01
N ARG A 259 15.90 -7.12 -33.95
CA ARG A 259 17.10 -7.97 -34.08
C ARG A 259 16.78 -9.32 -34.72
N GLU A 260 15.67 -9.96 -34.34
CA GLU A 260 15.21 -11.19 -34.98
C GLU A 260 14.92 -10.99 -36.48
N GLU A 261 14.26 -9.88 -36.85
CA GLU A 261 14.00 -9.50 -38.25
C GLU A 261 15.30 -9.29 -39.05
N ILE A 262 16.31 -8.63 -38.47
CA ILE A 262 17.61 -8.43 -39.13
C ILE A 262 18.36 -9.76 -39.31
N HIS A 263 18.39 -10.62 -38.28
CA HIS A 263 19.06 -11.92 -38.36
C HIS A 263 18.42 -12.86 -39.40
N THR A 264 17.09 -12.86 -39.48
CA THR A 264 16.35 -13.69 -40.46
C THR A 264 16.57 -13.23 -41.90
N LYS A 265 16.63 -11.92 -42.16
CA LYS A 265 16.95 -11.38 -43.49
C LYS A 265 18.33 -11.81 -43.98
N HIS A 266 19.37 -11.69 -43.15
CA HIS A 266 20.72 -12.09 -43.53
C HIS A 266 20.88 -13.61 -43.74
N ALA A 267 20.17 -14.44 -42.98
CA ALA A 267 20.19 -15.88 -43.18
C ALA A 267 19.61 -16.29 -44.54
N ASN A 268 18.53 -15.63 -44.97
CA ASN A 268 17.90 -15.90 -46.25
C ASN A 268 18.75 -15.42 -47.43
N GLU A 269 19.38 -14.25 -47.32
CA GLU A 269 20.33 -13.73 -48.33
C GLU A 269 21.58 -14.60 -48.48
N SER A 270 22.08 -15.16 -47.39
CA SER A 270 23.24 -16.07 -47.42
C SER A 270 22.92 -17.43 -48.04
N SER A 271 21.64 -17.83 -48.07
CA SER A 271 21.20 -19.13 -48.60
C SER A 271 20.93 -19.11 -50.12
N SER A 272 20.78 -17.94 -50.74
CA SER A 272 20.41 -17.83 -52.16
C SER A 272 21.59 -17.85 -53.14
N THR A 273 22.83 -17.79 -52.65
CA THR A 273 24.04 -17.72 -53.50
C THR A 273 24.77 -19.05 -53.69
N ILE A 274 24.37 -20.14 -53.03
CA ILE A 274 25.00 -21.45 -53.20
C ILE A 274 24.18 -22.29 -54.20
N LYS A 275 24.34 -22.01 -55.50
CA LYS A 275 24.00 -22.97 -56.57
C LYS A 275 25.12 -24.02 -56.67
N THR A 276 25.22 -24.92 -55.70
CA THR A 276 26.13 -26.08 -55.83
C THR A 276 25.42 -27.21 -56.58
N LYS A 277 26.07 -27.63 -57.67
CA LYS A 277 25.75 -28.82 -58.48
C LYS A 277 25.43 -30.04 -57.59
N LYS A 278 24.36 -30.76 -57.95
CA LYS A 278 23.95 -32.03 -57.36
C LYS A 278 25.11 -33.04 -57.31
N PRO A 279 25.41 -33.67 -56.16
CA PRO A 279 25.98 -35.00 -56.14
C PRO A 279 24.85 -36.04 -55.96
N VAL A 280 24.95 -37.06 -56.79
CA VAL A 280 24.10 -38.25 -56.86
C VAL A 280 24.32 -39.13 -55.63
N GLY A 281 23.28 -39.90 -55.28
CA GLY A 281 23.02 -40.50 -53.97
C GLY A 281 24.06 -41.49 -53.41
N ARG A 282 23.98 -41.71 -52.09
CA ARG A 282 23.95 -43.02 -51.39
C ARG A 282 23.85 -42.85 -49.85
N PRO A 283 23.60 -43.92 -49.07
CA PRO A 283 22.61 -43.92 -47.99
C PRO A 283 23.15 -43.62 -46.58
N ARG A 284 22.18 -43.32 -45.70
CA ARG A 284 22.23 -43.20 -44.23
C ARG A 284 23.29 -44.08 -43.57
N LYS A 285 24.26 -43.43 -42.90
CA LYS A 285 24.93 -43.97 -41.71
C LYS A 285 24.68 -43.02 -40.53
N GLN A 286 24.21 -43.58 -39.43
CA GLN A 286 24.12 -42.90 -38.14
C GLN A 286 25.54 -42.64 -37.62
N GLY A 287 25.79 -41.41 -37.17
CA GLY A 287 27.05 -40.97 -36.56
C GLY A 287 26.78 -39.99 -35.40
N PRO A 288 27.75 -39.81 -34.48
CA PRO A 288 27.49 -39.57 -33.07
C PRO A 288 27.24 -38.10 -32.66
N ARG A 289 26.61 -38.01 -31.48
CA ARG A 289 26.21 -36.85 -30.67
C ARG A 289 27.31 -35.77 -30.50
N PRO A 290 27.00 -34.46 -30.59
CA PRO A 290 27.99 -33.39 -30.42
C PRO A 290 28.11 -32.95 -28.95
N GLU A 291 29.09 -33.50 -28.21
CA GLU A 291 29.46 -33.01 -26.86
C GLU A 291 30.63 -32.02 -26.82
N LEU A 292 31.28 -31.72 -27.95
CA LEU A 292 32.48 -30.87 -27.96
C LEU A 292 32.24 -29.35 -28.07
N ARG A 293 31.00 -28.87 -28.18
CA ARG A 293 30.71 -27.42 -28.29
C ARG A 293 30.62 -26.66 -26.94
N ARG A 294 30.68 -27.36 -25.80
CA ARG A 294 30.54 -26.73 -24.46
C ARG A 294 31.86 -26.34 -23.79
N LYS A 295 33.03 -26.79 -24.27
CA LYS A 295 34.33 -26.45 -23.66
C LYS A 295 34.85 -25.07 -24.10
N ASN A 296 34.73 -24.71 -25.38
CA ASN A 296 35.28 -23.45 -25.91
C ASN A 296 34.57 -22.16 -25.45
N LEU A 297 33.34 -22.25 -24.90
CA LEU A 297 32.60 -21.10 -24.37
C LEU A 297 32.97 -20.75 -22.92
N LYS A 298 33.52 -21.70 -22.15
CA LYS A 298 34.00 -21.43 -20.78
C LYS A 298 35.37 -20.76 -20.79
N GLU A 299 36.24 -21.17 -21.70
CA GLU A 299 37.61 -20.68 -21.83
C GLU A 299 37.66 -19.19 -22.25
N ASN A 300 36.80 -18.78 -23.19
CA ASN A 300 36.69 -17.38 -23.61
C ASN A 300 36.09 -16.44 -22.55
N ARG A 301 35.29 -16.95 -21.60
CA ARG A 301 34.81 -16.14 -20.47
C ARG A 301 35.92 -15.90 -19.45
N TYR A 302 36.75 -16.91 -19.21
CA TYR A 302 37.84 -16.83 -18.23
C TYR A 302 38.91 -15.82 -18.63
N ILE A 303 39.30 -15.81 -19.91
CA ILE A 303 40.27 -14.85 -20.47
C ILE A 303 39.75 -13.40 -20.38
N LYS A 304 38.45 -13.18 -20.57
CA LYS A 304 37.84 -11.85 -20.49
C LYS A 304 37.81 -11.29 -19.06
N THR A 305 37.52 -12.13 -18.06
CA THR A 305 37.58 -11.74 -16.64
C THR A 305 39.01 -11.50 -16.17
N ALA A 306 39.99 -12.31 -16.60
CA ALA A 306 41.39 -12.13 -16.22
C ALA A 306 41.97 -10.81 -16.77
N LYS A 307 41.64 -10.43 -18.02
CA LYS A 307 42.03 -9.13 -18.59
C LYS A 307 41.39 -7.94 -17.87
N MET A 308 40.16 -8.09 -17.36
CA MET A 308 39.46 -7.03 -16.62
C MET A 308 40.04 -6.83 -15.21
N ILE A 309 40.42 -7.91 -14.53
CA ILE A 309 41.06 -7.86 -13.21
C ILE A 309 42.46 -7.23 -13.32
N LYS A 310 43.25 -7.61 -14.34
CA LYS A 310 44.58 -7.01 -14.57
C LYS A 310 44.49 -5.51 -14.85
N LYS A 311 43.52 -5.08 -15.66
CA LYS A 311 43.25 -3.66 -15.93
C LYS A 311 42.90 -2.87 -14.66
N TYR A 312 42.11 -3.46 -13.74
CA TYR A 312 41.79 -2.81 -12.46
C TYR A 312 42.98 -2.74 -11.49
N GLN A 313 43.91 -3.69 -11.55
CA GLN A 313 45.13 -3.67 -10.73
C GLN A 313 46.16 -2.66 -11.26
N ASP A 314 46.24 -2.49 -12.57
CA ASP A 314 47.11 -1.49 -13.20
C ASP A 314 46.58 -0.06 -12.96
N GLU A 315 45.26 0.14 -12.95
CA GLU A 315 44.61 1.43 -12.66
C GLU A 315 44.67 1.85 -11.18
N THR A 316 44.86 0.89 -10.26
CA THR A 316 44.94 1.18 -8.80
C THR A 316 46.36 1.38 -8.28
N SER A 317 47.37 1.18 -9.13
CA SER A 317 48.79 1.29 -8.76
C SER A 317 49.41 2.67 -9.00
N LEU A 318 48.62 3.67 -9.41
CA LEU A 318 49.12 4.97 -9.86
C LEU A 318 48.43 6.15 -9.16
N GLU A 319 48.62 6.26 -7.84
CA GLU A 319 48.43 7.55 -7.15
C GLU A 319 49.23 7.62 -5.83
N LYS A 320 50.56 7.76 -5.96
CA LYS A 320 51.37 8.41 -4.93
C LYS A 320 51.37 9.89 -5.24
N ASN A 321 50.68 10.71 -4.44
CA ASN A 321 51.10 12.07 -4.10
C ASN A 321 50.32 12.60 -2.89
N SER A 322 50.94 12.45 -1.72
CA SER A 322 50.54 13.01 -0.45
C SER A 322 50.90 14.50 -0.37
N LYS A 323 49.91 15.40 -0.31
CA LYS A 323 50.01 16.73 0.35
C LYS A 323 48.72 17.55 0.50
N THR A 324 47.52 17.00 0.23
CA THR A 324 46.25 17.77 0.28
C THR A 324 45.22 17.26 1.29
N THR A 325 45.58 16.30 2.14
CA THR A 325 44.66 15.61 3.06
C THR A 325 44.30 16.41 4.33
N HIS A 326 45.07 17.44 4.70
CA HIS A 326 44.84 18.10 5.99
C HIS A 326 43.73 19.18 5.98
N ARG A 327 43.48 19.86 4.84
CA ARG A 327 42.40 20.87 4.72
C ARG A 327 41.00 20.25 4.54
N ASN A 328 40.92 19.07 3.95
CA ASN A 328 39.63 18.38 3.74
C ASN A 328 39.14 17.68 5.02
N LEU A 329 40.04 17.24 5.92
CA LEU A 329 39.65 16.65 7.20
C LEU A 329 38.95 17.68 8.12
N LYS A 330 39.41 18.94 8.13
CA LYS A 330 38.84 20.01 8.97
C LYS A 330 37.46 20.48 8.51
N ARG A 331 37.15 20.38 7.20
CA ARG A 331 35.80 20.63 6.67
C ARG A 331 34.83 19.47 6.92
N SER A 332 35.33 18.23 6.96
CA SER A 332 34.49 17.06 7.29
C SER A 332 34.10 16.99 8.77
N ILE A 333 34.97 17.44 9.68
CA ILE A 333 34.69 17.44 11.13
C ILE A 333 33.58 18.46 11.48
N ASN A 334 33.55 19.63 10.85
CA ASN A 334 32.48 20.62 11.07
C ASN A 334 31.14 20.22 10.42
N LYS A 335 31.14 19.32 9.43
CA LYS A 335 29.92 18.81 8.79
C LYS A 335 29.25 17.68 9.58
N MET A 336 29.99 16.95 10.40
CA MET A 336 29.43 15.88 11.25
C MET A 336 28.78 16.40 12.54
N SER A 337 29.11 17.62 12.99
CA SER A 337 28.54 18.18 14.22
C SER A 337 27.08 18.67 14.05
N SER A 338 26.67 19.02 12.83
CA SER A 338 25.30 19.49 12.53
C SER A 338 24.32 18.38 12.10
N GLU A 339 24.79 17.16 11.82
CA GLU A 339 23.94 16.00 11.50
C GLU A 339 23.50 15.19 12.74
N SER A 340 24.17 15.37 13.88
CA SER A 340 23.79 14.74 15.17
C SER A 340 22.40 15.16 15.66
N ALA A 341 21.93 16.36 15.31
CA ALA A 341 20.63 16.89 15.74
C ALA A 341 19.43 16.46 14.86
N ARG A 342 19.64 15.73 13.74
CA ARG A 342 18.57 15.34 12.79
C ARG A 342 18.23 13.84 12.75
N LEU A 343 18.88 13.01 13.57
CA LEU A 343 18.69 11.54 13.58
C LEU A 343 17.68 11.05 14.64
N SER A 344 16.51 11.68 14.70
CA SER A 344 15.34 11.15 15.45
C SER A 344 14.15 10.88 14.51
N SER A 345 14.38 10.27 13.35
CA SER A 345 13.29 9.65 12.60
C SER A 345 13.33 8.12 12.79
N SER A 346 12.36 7.60 13.53
CA SER A 346 12.24 6.18 13.87
C SER A 346 12.17 5.23 12.66
N ALA A 347 11.87 5.77 11.47
CA ALA A 347 11.82 5.04 10.21
C ALA A 347 13.22 4.69 9.66
N ALA A 348 14.23 5.54 9.87
CA ALA A 348 15.60 5.25 9.45
C ALA A 348 16.21 4.13 10.31
N LYS A 349 16.04 4.21 11.65
CA LYS A 349 16.45 3.14 12.58
C LYS A 349 15.81 1.78 12.24
N ARG A 350 14.53 1.74 11.84
CA ARG A 350 13.86 0.46 11.48
C ARG A 350 14.41 -0.17 10.19
N ARG A 351 14.87 0.62 9.20
CA ARG A 351 15.49 0.10 7.97
C ARG A 351 16.94 -0.32 8.18
N GLU A 352 17.65 0.33 9.09
CA GLU A 352 19.03 0.02 9.40
C GLU A 352 19.15 -1.28 10.23
N ILE A 353 18.23 -1.47 11.20
CA ILE A 353 18.15 -2.71 11.99
C ILE A 353 17.75 -3.92 11.12
N SER A 354 16.90 -3.75 10.10
CA SER A 354 16.48 -4.87 9.24
C SER A 354 17.59 -5.40 8.32
N ASN A 355 18.65 -4.62 8.08
CA ASN A 355 19.68 -4.95 7.10
C ASN A 355 20.97 -5.52 7.71
N LEU A 356 21.12 -5.52 9.04
CA LEU A 356 22.40 -5.86 9.68
C LEU A 356 22.42 -7.17 10.48
N ILE A 357 21.27 -7.75 10.83
CA ILE A 357 21.25 -8.99 11.62
C ILE A 357 21.30 -10.20 10.68
N LYS A 358 22.53 -10.60 10.32
CA LYS A 358 22.80 -11.87 9.62
C LYS A 358 22.53 -13.03 10.59
N ILE A 359 21.62 -13.94 10.23
CA ILE A 359 21.46 -15.22 10.92
C ILE A 359 22.77 -16.01 10.77
N LYS A 360 23.42 -16.33 11.90
CA LYS A 360 24.57 -17.23 11.97
C LYS A 360 24.13 -18.68 11.91
N GLU A 361 25.05 -19.59 11.60
CA GLU A 361 24.79 -21.03 11.53
C GLU A 361 24.29 -21.61 12.86
N SER A 362 24.79 -21.13 13.99
CA SER A 362 24.32 -21.52 15.33
C SER A 362 22.82 -21.26 15.52
N HIS A 363 22.29 -20.16 14.98
CA HIS A 363 20.87 -19.86 15.04
C HIS A 363 20.05 -20.79 14.14
N ILE A 364 20.59 -21.20 12.99
CA ILE A 364 19.96 -22.21 12.12
C ILE A 364 19.88 -23.56 12.83
N GLN A 365 20.92 -23.94 13.58
CA GLN A 365 20.91 -25.16 14.41
C GLN A 365 19.85 -25.10 15.52
N CYS A 366 19.69 -23.97 16.22
CA CYS A 366 18.58 -23.79 17.18
C CYS A 366 17.21 -23.96 16.49
N LEU A 367 17.00 -23.34 15.33
CA LEU A 367 15.76 -23.49 14.58
C LEU A 367 15.50 -24.95 14.12
N LYS A 368 16.56 -25.68 13.72
CA LYS A 368 16.45 -27.13 13.42
C LYS A 368 16.06 -27.92 14.67
N LYS A 369 16.63 -27.61 15.84
CA LYS A 369 16.26 -28.23 17.12
C LYS A 369 14.78 -28.00 17.44
N TYR A 370 14.27 -26.78 17.28
CA TYR A 370 12.84 -26.51 17.51
C TYR A 370 11.94 -27.26 16.52
N LEU A 371 12.34 -27.36 15.25
CA LEU A 371 11.59 -28.12 14.24
C LEU A 371 11.58 -29.62 14.49
N LYS A 372 12.63 -30.18 15.12
CA LYS A 372 12.64 -31.58 15.57
C LYS A 372 11.69 -31.82 16.75
N GLN A 373 11.50 -30.82 17.61
CA GLN A 373 10.53 -30.89 18.72
C GLN A 373 9.09 -30.70 18.25
N ASP A 374 8.88 -29.75 17.33
CA ASP A 374 7.59 -29.46 16.73
C ASP A 374 7.76 -29.04 15.26
N ILE A 375 7.42 -29.95 14.35
CA ILE A 375 7.46 -29.74 12.90
C ILE A 375 6.54 -28.57 12.50
N SER A 376 5.47 -28.33 13.25
CA SER A 376 4.43 -27.34 12.97
C SER A 376 4.68 -25.95 13.55
N ILE A 377 5.80 -25.75 14.27
CA ILE A 377 6.11 -24.49 14.96
C ILE A 377 5.91 -23.27 14.06
N GLY A 378 5.16 -22.29 14.57
CA GLY A 378 4.86 -21.04 13.89
C GLY A 378 6.06 -20.08 13.87
N THR A 379 6.09 -19.16 12.90
CA THR A 379 7.18 -18.18 12.78
C THR A 379 7.34 -17.33 14.06
N THR A 380 6.25 -16.87 14.66
CA THR A 380 6.28 -16.05 15.87
C THR A 380 6.86 -16.82 17.06
N GLU A 381 6.46 -18.09 17.21
CA GLU A 381 6.93 -18.92 18.31
C GLU A 381 8.42 -19.24 18.16
N ALA A 382 8.85 -19.64 16.97
CA ALA A 382 10.27 -19.90 16.70
C ALA A 382 11.14 -18.65 16.93
N MET A 383 10.63 -17.45 16.61
CA MET A 383 11.32 -16.20 16.92
C MET A 383 11.47 -15.98 18.42
N ASN A 384 10.38 -16.16 19.18
CA ASN A 384 10.41 -15.97 20.62
C ASN A 384 11.36 -16.97 21.30
N ARG A 385 11.34 -18.25 20.88
CA ARG A 385 12.27 -19.27 21.37
C ARG A 385 13.73 -18.94 21.00
N LEU A 386 13.98 -18.54 19.76
CA LEU A 386 15.32 -18.16 19.31
C LEU A 386 15.85 -16.95 20.07
N HIS A 387 15.02 -15.93 20.30
CA HIS A 387 15.38 -14.76 21.09
C HIS A 387 15.64 -15.12 22.55
N ALA A 388 14.82 -16.01 23.15
CA ALA A 388 15.01 -16.47 24.51
C ALA A 388 16.33 -17.25 24.69
N GLU A 389 16.70 -18.11 23.73
CA GLU A 389 17.93 -18.90 23.84
C GLU A 389 19.20 -18.14 23.42
N THR A 390 19.10 -17.21 22.46
CA THR A 390 20.29 -16.59 21.84
C THR A 390 20.39 -15.07 22.03
N GLY A 391 19.36 -14.42 22.58
CA GLY A 391 19.24 -12.97 22.64
C GLY A 391 19.01 -12.29 21.28
N LEU A 392 18.85 -13.07 20.20
CA LEU A 392 18.77 -12.54 18.85
C LEU A 392 17.35 -12.13 18.46
N ALA A 393 17.12 -10.82 18.37
CA ALA A 393 15.86 -10.27 17.87
C ALA A 393 15.87 -10.23 16.33
N ILE A 394 15.25 -11.21 15.68
CA ILE A 394 15.10 -11.25 14.21
C ILE A 394 13.73 -10.75 13.76
N CYS A 395 13.63 -10.23 12.55
CA CYS A 395 12.34 -9.84 11.99
C CYS A 395 11.55 -11.07 11.48
N PRO A 396 10.21 -11.01 11.43
CA PRO A 396 9.37 -12.15 11.04
C PRO A 396 9.67 -12.75 9.67
N ASN A 397 10.06 -11.92 8.70
CA ASN A 397 10.39 -12.39 7.36
C ASN A 397 11.68 -13.21 7.36
N THR A 398 12.70 -12.79 8.11
CA THR A 398 13.99 -13.48 8.23
C THR A 398 13.86 -14.80 9.00
N ALA A 399 13.02 -14.83 10.04
CA ALA A 399 12.67 -16.06 10.75
C ALA A 399 11.95 -17.06 9.82
N ARG A 400 10.99 -16.57 9.03
CA ARG A 400 10.22 -17.40 8.09
C ARG A 400 11.11 -18.02 7.02
N THR A 401 12.03 -17.25 6.43
CA THR A 401 12.95 -17.78 5.41
C THR A 401 13.93 -18.79 6.01
N ALA A 402 14.46 -18.53 7.20
CA ALA A 402 15.33 -19.47 7.92
C ALA A 402 14.61 -20.78 8.26
N LEU A 403 13.38 -20.73 8.81
CA LEU A 403 12.56 -21.92 9.08
C LEU A 403 12.30 -22.75 7.81
N ILE A 404 11.95 -22.10 6.69
CA ILE A 404 11.73 -22.80 5.41
C ILE A 404 13.02 -23.49 4.95
N LYS A 405 14.17 -22.85 5.13
CA LYS A 405 15.48 -23.44 4.79
C LYS A 405 15.79 -24.64 5.71
N SER A 406 15.64 -24.48 7.03
CA SER A 406 15.89 -25.54 8.02
C SER A 406 14.99 -26.76 7.82
N ARG A 407 13.72 -26.59 7.46
CA ARG A 407 12.82 -27.72 7.12
C ARG A 407 13.34 -28.54 5.94
N ARG A 408 13.74 -27.87 4.86
CA ARG A 408 14.31 -28.54 3.68
C ARG A 408 15.60 -29.28 3.97
N GLU A 409 16.43 -28.73 4.86
CA GLU A 409 17.68 -29.38 5.27
C GLU A 409 17.37 -30.62 6.14
N LEU A 410 16.41 -30.56 7.06
CA LEU A 410 15.97 -31.72 7.85
C LEU A 410 15.36 -32.83 6.97
N ASP A 411 14.53 -32.47 5.98
CA ASP A 411 13.95 -33.42 5.03
C ASP A 411 15.04 -34.16 4.21
N ALA A 412 16.16 -33.49 3.95
CA ALA A 412 17.30 -34.08 3.23
C ALA A 412 18.19 -34.95 4.15
N GLU A 413 18.36 -34.57 5.42
CA GLU A 413 19.14 -35.32 6.43
C GLU A 413 18.45 -36.63 6.83
N CYS A 414 17.11 -36.70 6.80
CA CYS A 414 16.34 -37.88 7.21
C CYS A 414 16.37 -39.09 6.25
N GLY A 415 17.19 -39.06 5.19
CA GLY A 415 17.77 -40.26 4.56
C GLY A 415 16.88 -41.49 4.41
N SER A 416 15.59 -41.33 4.07
CA SER A 416 14.72 -42.45 3.72
C SER A 416 15.11 -42.91 2.32
N SER A 417 16.07 -43.83 2.28
CA SER A 417 16.66 -44.38 1.07
C SER A 417 15.86 -45.52 0.44
N ASP A 418 14.59 -45.74 0.82
CA ASP A 418 13.80 -46.87 0.29
C ASP A 418 12.33 -46.55 -0.06
N SER A 419 12.02 -45.30 -0.40
CA SER A 419 10.82 -45.00 -1.20
C SER A 419 11.22 -44.47 -2.56
N SER A 420 11.59 -45.39 -3.46
CA SER A 420 11.46 -45.14 -4.89
C SER A 420 10.00 -44.76 -5.18
N SER A 421 9.80 -43.75 -6.02
CA SER A 421 8.50 -43.18 -6.39
C SER A 421 7.78 -42.35 -5.30
N VAL A 422 8.02 -41.03 -5.33
CA VAL A 422 7.01 -39.94 -5.33
C VAL A 422 7.52 -38.68 -4.57
N LYS A 423 7.61 -37.57 -5.33
CA LYS A 423 7.64 -36.15 -4.90
C LYS A 423 8.94 -35.56 -4.32
N SER A 424 10.02 -35.52 -5.10
CA SER A 424 11.12 -34.55 -4.91
C SER A 424 11.24 -33.57 -6.08
N LYS A 425 10.29 -32.62 -6.11
CA LYS A 425 10.38 -31.25 -6.66
C LYS A 425 9.00 -30.63 -6.53
N GLN A 426 8.62 -30.24 -5.31
CA GLN A 426 7.53 -29.27 -5.14
C GLN A 426 8.03 -27.86 -5.53
N SER A 427 8.52 -27.74 -6.77
CA SER A 427 8.05 -26.62 -7.58
C SER A 427 6.54 -26.56 -7.37
N ARG A 428 5.95 -25.37 -7.34
CA ARG A 428 4.51 -25.27 -7.55
C ARG A 428 4.23 -25.68 -9.00
N THR A 429 4.48 -26.93 -9.37
CA THR A 429 3.78 -27.66 -10.40
C THR A 429 2.34 -27.61 -9.94
N ARG A 430 1.69 -26.51 -10.30
CA ARG A 430 0.25 -26.39 -10.30
C ARG A 430 -0.20 -27.67 -10.99
N ALA A 431 -0.77 -28.60 -10.24
CA ALA A 431 -1.39 -29.78 -10.82
C ALA A 431 -2.33 -29.24 -11.90
N LYS A 432 -1.98 -29.50 -13.15
CA LYS A 432 -2.75 -29.02 -14.29
C LYS A 432 -4.00 -29.86 -14.32
N LEU A 433 -5.16 -29.22 -14.46
CA LEU A 433 -6.40 -29.93 -14.71
C LEU A 433 -6.31 -30.50 -16.13
N ASN A 434 -6.14 -31.81 -16.23
CA ASN A 434 -6.30 -32.61 -17.44
C ASN A 434 -7.79 -32.73 -17.83
N ASP A 435 -8.06 -33.25 -19.02
CA ASP A 435 -9.38 -33.25 -19.64
C ASP A 435 -10.43 -34.05 -18.84
N SER A 436 -10.03 -35.13 -18.18
CA SER A 436 -10.91 -35.89 -17.26
C SER A 436 -11.43 -35.01 -16.13
N HIS A 437 -10.57 -34.19 -15.51
CA HIS A 437 -11.00 -33.24 -14.47
C HIS A 437 -11.92 -32.15 -15.03
N MET A 438 -11.69 -31.72 -16.27
CA MET A 438 -12.57 -30.76 -16.95
C MET A 438 -13.96 -31.35 -17.20
N GLN A 439 -14.06 -32.65 -17.51
CA GLN A 439 -15.33 -33.37 -17.64
C GLN A 439 -16.07 -33.46 -16.29
N CYS A 440 -15.39 -33.80 -15.18
CA CYS A 440 -16.00 -33.78 -13.85
C CYS A 440 -16.53 -32.39 -13.48
N LEU A 441 -15.72 -31.34 -13.68
CA LEU A 441 -16.15 -29.96 -13.42
C LEU A 441 -17.32 -29.52 -14.31
N LYS A 442 -17.42 -30.05 -15.53
CA LYS A 442 -18.56 -29.81 -16.42
C LYS A 442 -19.82 -30.49 -15.86
N LYS A 443 -19.73 -31.76 -15.45
CA LYS A 443 -20.83 -32.49 -14.80
C LYS A 443 -21.33 -31.76 -13.54
N TYR A 444 -20.43 -31.25 -12.70
CA TYR A 444 -20.84 -30.48 -11.52
C TYR A 444 -21.57 -29.18 -11.86
N LEU A 445 -21.24 -28.54 -12.98
CA LEU A 445 -21.95 -27.34 -13.46
C LEU A 445 -23.32 -27.68 -14.05
N GLU A 446 -23.50 -28.89 -14.58
CA GLU A 446 -24.80 -29.41 -15.02
C GLU A 446 -25.70 -29.71 -13.82
N GLU A 447 -25.15 -30.28 -12.75
CA GLU A 447 -25.86 -30.51 -11.47
C GLU A 447 -26.16 -29.22 -10.70
N ASP A 448 -25.18 -28.33 -10.58
CA ASP A 448 -25.29 -27.05 -9.87
C ASP A 448 -24.59 -25.95 -10.69
N ARG A 449 -25.39 -25.19 -11.45
CA ARG A 449 -24.91 -24.06 -12.29
C ARG A 449 -24.07 -23.07 -11.50
N TYR A 450 -24.33 -22.93 -10.20
CA TYR A 450 -23.71 -21.96 -9.31
C TYR A 450 -22.68 -22.56 -8.35
N ILE A 451 -22.21 -23.79 -8.58
CA ILE A 451 -21.22 -24.43 -7.72
C ILE A 451 -20.00 -23.51 -7.48
N MET A 452 -19.63 -23.36 -6.21
CA MET A 452 -18.51 -22.54 -5.79
C MET A 452 -17.17 -23.26 -6.02
N PRO A 453 -16.08 -22.54 -6.36
CA PRO A 453 -14.79 -23.18 -6.63
C PRO A 453 -14.25 -24.06 -5.50
N THR A 454 -14.55 -23.72 -4.24
CA THR A 454 -14.14 -24.51 -3.08
C THR A 454 -14.88 -25.85 -3.03
N ARG A 455 -16.21 -25.83 -3.18
CA ARG A 455 -17.05 -27.03 -3.21
C ARG A 455 -16.76 -27.91 -4.43
N ALA A 456 -16.55 -27.30 -5.59
CA ALA A 456 -16.15 -28.02 -6.79
C ALA A 456 -14.77 -28.68 -6.65
N ARG A 457 -13.83 -28.04 -5.92
CA ARG A 457 -12.52 -28.63 -5.61
C ARG A 457 -12.67 -29.83 -4.67
N GLU A 458 -13.50 -29.72 -3.64
CA GLU A 458 -13.76 -30.83 -2.70
C GLU A 458 -14.34 -32.03 -3.42
N ARG A 459 -15.41 -31.84 -4.20
CA ARG A 459 -15.98 -32.91 -5.03
C ARG A 459 -14.97 -33.48 -6.03
N LEU A 460 -14.18 -32.63 -6.69
CA LEU A 460 -13.15 -33.10 -7.62
C LEU A 460 -12.10 -33.97 -6.89
N GLN A 461 -11.73 -33.60 -5.66
CA GLN A 461 -10.80 -34.37 -4.83
C GLN A 461 -11.43 -35.70 -4.38
N GLU A 462 -12.71 -35.72 -4.03
CA GLU A 462 -13.46 -36.93 -3.68
C GLU A 462 -13.54 -37.89 -4.87
N ASP A 463 -13.91 -37.40 -6.06
CA ASP A 463 -14.15 -38.23 -7.24
C ASP A 463 -12.84 -38.72 -7.91
N THR A 464 -11.75 -37.95 -7.81
CA THR A 464 -10.52 -38.22 -8.58
C THR A 464 -9.27 -38.41 -7.74
N GLY A 465 -9.34 -38.18 -6.43
CA GLY A 465 -8.18 -38.14 -5.53
C GLY A 465 -7.25 -36.95 -5.77
N LEU A 466 -7.55 -36.06 -6.73
CA LEU A 466 -6.66 -34.97 -7.09
C LEU A 466 -6.75 -33.79 -6.10
N ASN A 467 -5.72 -33.63 -5.28
CA ASN A 467 -5.59 -32.46 -4.41
C ASN A 467 -5.04 -31.24 -5.18
N VAL A 468 -5.94 -30.48 -5.82
CA VAL A 468 -5.64 -29.21 -6.49
C VAL A 468 -5.96 -28.00 -5.61
N SER A 469 -5.18 -26.92 -5.77
CA SER A 469 -5.55 -25.63 -5.18
C SER A 469 -6.86 -25.10 -5.79
N VAL A 470 -7.61 -24.25 -5.05
CA VAL A 470 -8.89 -23.66 -5.50
C VAL A 470 -8.73 -22.79 -6.77
N THR A 471 -7.54 -22.22 -7.01
CA THR A 471 -7.32 -21.25 -8.11
C THR A 471 -7.46 -21.87 -9.51
N PRO A 472 -6.79 -22.99 -9.87
CA PRO A 472 -7.05 -23.75 -11.10
C PRO A 472 -8.53 -24.11 -11.30
N VAL A 473 -9.19 -24.63 -10.28
CA VAL A 473 -10.62 -25.01 -10.33
C VAL A 473 -11.48 -23.79 -10.64
N ARG A 474 -11.24 -22.66 -9.97
CA ARG A 474 -11.93 -21.39 -10.25
C ARG A 474 -11.76 -20.95 -11.70
N SER A 475 -10.53 -20.98 -12.23
CA SER A 475 -10.26 -20.61 -13.62
C SER A 475 -10.95 -21.56 -14.61
N ALA A 476 -10.93 -22.86 -14.34
CA ALA A 476 -11.61 -23.87 -15.15
C ALA A 476 -13.13 -23.67 -15.18
N LEU A 477 -13.76 -23.44 -14.03
CA LEU A 477 -15.20 -23.16 -13.93
C LEU A 477 -15.60 -21.88 -14.69
N ILE A 478 -14.77 -20.83 -14.62
CA ILE A 478 -15.01 -19.60 -15.40
C ILE A 478 -14.99 -19.89 -16.91
N ASN A 479 -14.02 -20.68 -17.37
CA ASN A 479 -13.90 -21.03 -18.79
C ASN A 479 -15.03 -21.96 -19.24
N LEU A 480 -15.38 -22.98 -18.44
CA LEU A 480 -16.50 -23.88 -18.73
C LEU A 480 -17.82 -23.11 -18.82
N ARG A 481 -18.10 -22.22 -17.87
CA ARG A 481 -19.28 -21.34 -17.92
C ARG A 481 -19.30 -20.51 -19.20
N LYS A 482 -18.17 -19.88 -19.58
CA LYS A 482 -18.09 -19.12 -20.84
C LYS A 482 -18.41 -19.98 -22.06
N ASN A 483 -17.89 -21.20 -22.13
CA ASN A 483 -18.14 -22.11 -23.25
C ASN A 483 -19.61 -22.55 -23.30
N ILE A 484 -20.19 -22.91 -22.16
CA ILE A 484 -21.61 -23.27 -22.05
C ILE A 484 -22.48 -22.08 -22.50
N TYR A 485 -22.22 -20.87 -22.01
CA TYR A 485 -23.00 -19.69 -22.41
C TYR A 485 -22.74 -19.23 -23.84
N GLN A 486 -21.56 -19.48 -24.42
CA GLN A 486 -21.33 -19.19 -25.84
C GLN A 486 -22.20 -20.07 -26.74
N TYR A 487 -22.41 -21.33 -26.37
CA TYR A 487 -23.28 -22.26 -27.10
C TYR A 487 -24.75 -21.81 -27.11
N TYR A 488 -25.23 -21.17 -26.04
CA TYR A 488 -26.60 -20.63 -25.96
C TYR A 488 -26.77 -19.23 -26.57
N ASN A 489 -25.70 -18.60 -27.08
CA ASN A 489 -25.82 -17.35 -27.86
C ASN A 489 -25.95 -17.67 -29.35
N ASP A 490 -26.93 -18.51 -29.70
CA ASP A 490 -27.36 -18.69 -31.08
C ASP A 490 -27.95 -17.34 -31.58
N PRO A 491 -27.47 -16.77 -32.71
CA PRO A 491 -27.96 -15.50 -33.26
C PRO A 491 -29.46 -15.47 -33.59
N SER A 492 -30.16 -16.60 -33.52
CA SER A 492 -31.61 -16.72 -33.69
C SER A 492 -32.44 -16.15 -32.51
N ILE A 493 -31.82 -15.87 -31.35
CA ILE A 493 -32.51 -15.28 -30.19
C ILE A 493 -32.39 -13.74 -30.23
N PRO A 494 -33.50 -12.99 -30.23
CA PRO A 494 -33.50 -11.54 -30.41
C PRO A 494 -32.61 -10.82 -29.39
N ALA A 495 -31.83 -9.85 -29.88
CA ALA A 495 -30.80 -9.12 -29.16
C ALA A 495 -31.27 -8.34 -27.91
N SER A 496 -32.57 -8.30 -27.63
CA SER A 496 -33.16 -7.65 -26.46
C SER A 496 -32.93 -8.42 -25.15
N GLU A 497 -32.71 -9.74 -25.18
CA GLU A 497 -32.45 -10.55 -23.98
C GLU A 497 -30.96 -10.91 -23.76
N SER A 498 -30.13 -10.90 -24.81
CA SER A 498 -28.72 -11.34 -24.72
C SER A 498 -27.77 -10.34 -24.03
N LEU A 499 -28.21 -9.09 -23.82
CA LEU A 499 -27.47 -8.07 -23.05
C LEU A 499 -27.53 -8.30 -21.53
N VAL A 500 -28.39 -9.21 -21.05
CA VAL A 500 -28.58 -9.42 -19.61
C VAL A 500 -27.41 -10.19 -18.99
N ASN A 501 -26.67 -11.03 -19.73
CA ASN A 501 -25.85 -12.07 -19.09
C ASN A 501 -24.32 -11.95 -19.25
N ARG A 502 -23.80 -10.91 -19.90
CA ARG A 502 -22.34 -10.71 -20.00
C ARG A 502 -21.83 -9.76 -18.91
N ASN A 503 -21.23 -10.34 -17.87
CA ASN A 503 -20.48 -9.70 -16.75
C ASN A 503 -21.26 -9.27 -15.50
N TRP A 504 -21.82 -10.24 -14.77
CA TRP A 504 -22.28 -10.06 -13.38
C TRP A 504 -21.26 -10.57 -12.34
N TYR A 505 -19.99 -10.71 -12.72
CA TYR A 505 -18.91 -10.93 -11.75
C TYR A 505 -18.56 -9.61 -11.05
N PHE A 506 -19.42 -9.17 -10.14
CA PHE A 506 -18.93 -8.37 -9.03
C PHE A 506 -17.93 -9.26 -8.30
N GLY A 507 -16.69 -8.80 -8.14
CA GLY A 507 -15.59 -9.62 -7.62
C GLY A 507 -15.79 -10.21 -6.22
N TYR A 508 -16.99 -10.15 -5.64
CA TYR A 508 -17.39 -10.61 -4.32
C TYR A 508 -18.88 -11.04 -4.31
N ASN A 509 -19.12 -12.33 -4.05
CA ASN A 509 -20.25 -13.08 -3.45
C ASN A 509 -21.73 -12.66 -3.58
N LEU A 510 -22.11 -11.59 -4.29
CA LEU A 510 -23.53 -11.27 -4.50
C LEU A 510 -24.10 -12.12 -5.65
N GLN A 511 -24.75 -13.23 -5.29
CA GLN A 511 -25.61 -14.01 -6.20
C GLN A 511 -26.86 -13.22 -6.62
N ASP A 512 -27.55 -13.69 -7.65
CA ASP A 512 -28.74 -13.04 -8.22
C ASP A 512 -29.86 -12.83 -7.18
N SER A 513 -30.06 -13.80 -6.28
CA SER A 513 -31.00 -13.70 -5.14
C SER A 513 -30.70 -12.50 -4.24
N HIS A 514 -29.42 -12.19 -3.98
CA HIS A 514 -29.03 -11.01 -3.21
C HIS A 514 -29.27 -9.71 -3.98
N ILE A 515 -29.10 -9.71 -5.31
CA ILE A 515 -29.37 -8.54 -6.15
C ILE A 515 -30.88 -8.25 -6.17
N GLU A 516 -31.70 -9.29 -6.28
CA GLU A 516 -33.16 -9.20 -6.21
C GLU A 516 -33.62 -8.66 -4.85
N PHE A 517 -33.05 -9.19 -3.76
CA PHE A 517 -33.30 -8.71 -2.40
C PHE A 517 -32.93 -7.23 -2.22
N LEU A 518 -31.77 -6.81 -2.72
CA LEU A 518 -31.36 -5.40 -2.72
C LEU A 518 -32.32 -4.53 -3.55
N GLY A 519 -32.92 -5.06 -4.61
CA GLY A 519 -33.98 -4.40 -5.39
C GLY A 519 -35.27 -4.21 -4.58
N LYS A 520 -35.70 -5.24 -3.84
CA LYS A 520 -36.83 -5.14 -2.90
C LYS A 520 -36.56 -4.08 -1.81
N CYS A 521 -35.35 -4.07 -1.25
CA CYS A 521 -34.93 -3.05 -0.28
C CYS A 521 -35.00 -1.62 -0.86
N LEU A 522 -34.54 -1.42 -2.10
CA LEU A 522 -34.59 -0.12 -2.78
C LEU A 522 -36.01 0.32 -3.14
N SER A 523 -36.91 -0.63 -3.37
CA SER A 523 -38.34 -0.34 -3.61
C SER A 523 -39.02 0.15 -2.33
N LYS A 524 -38.62 -0.37 -1.16
CA LYS A 524 -39.11 0.08 0.15
C LYS A 524 -38.48 1.41 0.61
N ASN A 525 -37.17 1.57 0.42
CA ASN A 525 -36.43 2.80 0.75
C ASN A 525 -35.45 3.15 -0.38
N HIS A 526 -35.85 4.12 -1.20
CA HIS A 526 -35.07 4.55 -2.36
C HIS A 526 -33.66 5.05 -2.00
N PHE A 527 -33.50 5.60 -0.79
CA PHE A 527 -32.26 6.20 -0.29
C PHE A 527 -31.39 5.27 0.55
N ILE A 528 -31.72 3.97 0.63
CA ILE A 528 -30.95 3.01 1.45
C ILE A 528 -29.43 3.09 1.16
N GLY A 529 -28.65 3.30 2.21
CA GLY A 529 -27.19 3.39 2.12
C GLY A 529 -26.55 2.01 1.93
N PRO A 530 -25.33 1.91 1.36
CA PRO A 530 -24.64 0.63 1.20
C PRO A 530 -24.41 -0.14 2.51
N ASN A 531 -24.18 0.57 3.61
CA ASN A 531 -23.99 -0.04 4.94
C ASN A 531 -25.30 -0.60 5.51
N GLU A 532 -26.39 0.14 5.35
CA GLU A 532 -27.73 -0.30 5.79
C GLU A 532 -28.19 -1.50 4.97
N ALA A 533 -28.05 -1.44 3.64
CA ALA A 533 -28.34 -2.55 2.75
C ALA A 533 -27.48 -3.80 3.06
N ARG A 534 -26.21 -3.62 3.44
CA ARG A 534 -25.36 -4.72 3.92
C ARG A 534 -25.91 -5.34 5.21
N LYS A 535 -26.33 -4.52 6.18
CA LYS A 535 -26.93 -5.02 7.42
C LYS A 535 -28.18 -5.84 7.13
N LYS A 536 -29.06 -5.37 6.23
CA LYS A 536 -30.25 -6.12 5.80
C LYS A 536 -29.91 -7.43 5.09
N LEU A 537 -28.92 -7.43 4.20
CA LEU A 537 -28.42 -8.67 3.58
C LEU A 537 -27.91 -9.69 4.61
N LYS A 538 -27.21 -9.22 5.65
CA LYS A 538 -26.72 -10.10 6.73
C LYS A 538 -27.88 -10.61 7.60
N GLN A 539 -28.85 -9.76 7.91
CA GLN A 539 -30.00 -10.11 8.76
C GLN A 539 -30.98 -11.05 8.06
N GLU A 540 -31.37 -10.76 6.82
CA GLU A 540 -32.43 -11.50 6.13
C GLU A 540 -31.90 -12.66 5.29
N MET A 541 -30.64 -12.62 4.84
CA MET A 541 -30.04 -13.65 3.98
C MET A 541 -28.79 -14.31 4.56
N GLY A 542 -28.36 -13.94 5.78
CA GLY A 542 -27.14 -14.48 6.39
C GLY A 542 -25.84 -14.10 5.67
N LEU A 543 -25.88 -13.22 4.66
CA LEU A 543 -24.71 -12.92 3.82
C LEU A 543 -23.91 -11.72 4.36
N GLU A 544 -22.67 -11.98 4.76
CA GLU A 544 -21.71 -10.93 5.12
C GLU A 544 -20.99 -10.37 3.88
N ALA A 545 -21.69 -9.51 3.14
CA ALA A 545 -21.18 -8.91 1.90
C ALA A 545 -20.20 -7.74 2.14
N ASN A 546 -19.22 -7.56 1.25
CA ASN A 546 -18.35 -6.37 1.27
C ASN A 546 -19.17 -5.10 0.91
N VAL A 547 -19.04 -4.03 1.71
CA VAL A 547 -19.74 -2.74 1.48
C VAL A 547 -19.53 -2.20 0.08
N ARG A 548 -18.33 -2.36 -0.50
CA ARG A 548 -18.04 -1.91 -1.88
C ARG A 548 -18.85 -2.69 -2.91
N ALA A 549 -19.08 -3.99 -2.70
CA ALA A 549 -19.90 -4.82 -3.58
C ALA A 549 -21.36 -4.38 -3.51
N VAL A 550 -21.90 -4.20 -2.29
CA VAL A 550 -23.27 -3.71 -2.07
C VAL A 550 -23.46 -2.33 -2.67
N LYS A 551 -22.51 -1.39 -2.49
CA LYS A 551 -22.55 -0.05 -3.10
C LYS A 551 -22.65 -0.12 -4.64
N THR A 552 -21.89 -1.02 -5.25
CA THR A 552 -21.87 -1.18 -6.70
C THR A 552 -23.17 -1.82 -7.21
N ALA A 553 -23.69 -2.83 -6.50
CA ALA A 553 -24.97 -3.46 -6.79
C ALA A 553 -26.12 -2.44 -6.70
N LEU A 554 -26.23 -1.69 -5.59
CA LEU A 554 -27.25 -0.65 -5.42
C LEU A 554 -27.20 0.42 -6.51
N LYS A 555 -26.00 0.90 -6.89
CA LYS A 555 -25.83 1.87 -7.97
C LYS A 555 -26.38 1.33 -9.30
N ARG A 556 -26.15 0.06 -9.59
CA ARG A 556 -26.62 -0.59 -10.83
C ARG A 556 -28.14 -0.80 -10.81
N ILE A 557 -28.70 -1.26 -9.69
CA ILE A 557 -30.14 -1.45 -9.52
C ILE A 557 -30.87 -0.10 -9.67
N ARG A 558 -30.37 0.96 -9.03
CA ARG A 558 -30.93 2.33 -9.17
C ARG A 558 -30.90 2.83 -10.62
N GLY A 559 -29.82 2.57 -11.35
CA GLY A 559 -29.73 2.92 -12.77
C GLY A 559 -30.77 2.21 -13.65
N LYS A 560 -31.17 0.98 -13.30
CA LYS A 560 -32.24 0.24 -13.99
C LYS A 560 -33.63 0.70 -13.60
N MET A 561 -33.89 0.88 -12.30
CA MET A 561 -35.21 1.27 -11.81
C MET A 561 -35.56 2.73 -12.14
N TYR A 562 -34.54 3.61 -12.24
CA TYR A 562 -34.75 5.05 -12.40
C TYR A 562 -33.78 5.65 -13.43
N PRO A 563 -33.88 5.24 -14.71
CA PRO A 563 -32.94 5.63 -15.76
C PRO A 563 -32.86 7.15 -15.95
N ASN A 564 -33.97 7.87 -15.71
CA ASN A 564 -34.04 9.33 -15.86
C ASN A 564 -33.47 10.11 -14.67
N ARG A 565 -33.40 9.51 -13.47
CA ARG A 565 -32.85 10.17 -12.27
C ARG A 565 -31.37 9.90 -12.06
N PHE A 566 -30.89 8.76 -12.56
CA PHE A 566 -29.49 8.35 -12.43
C PHE A 566 -28.90 8.06 -13.80
N LYS A 567 -28.81 9.09 -14.67
CA LYS A 567 -27.90 8.99 -15.82
C LYS A 567 -26.51 8.69 -15.25
N PRO A 568 -25.90 7.54 -15.56
CA PRO A 568 -24.53 7.29 -15.17
C PRO A 568 -23.73 8.45 -15.76
N TYR A 569 -22.92 9.11 -14.93
CA TYR A 569 -21.89 10.03 -15.39
C TYR A 569 -20.96 9.25 -16.33
N SER A 570 -21.36 9.08 -17.59
CA SER A 570 -20.44 8.85 -18.68
C SER A 570 -19.61 10.13 -18.79
N SER A 571 -18.35 9.95 -19.16
CA SER A 571 -17.32 10.96 -19.21
C SER A 571 -17.70 12.17 -20.07
N ALA A 572 -18.41 13.13 -19.48
CA ALA A 572 -18.46 14.52 -19.93
C ALA A 572 -17.36 15.31 -19.20
N PRO A 573 -16.83 16.40 -19.80
CA PRO A 573 -15.58 17.03 -19.38
C PRO A 573 -15.68 17.58 -17.96
N LYS A 574 -14.50 17.63 -17.32
CA LYS A 574 -14.22 18.16 -15.98
C LYS A 574 -15.27 19.15 -15.52
N VAL A 575 -15.87 18.85 -14.37
CA VAL A 575 -16.63 19.77 -13.53
C VAL A 575 -15.77 21.02 -13.30
N GLN A 576 -15.88 22.01 -14.19
CA GLN A 576 -16.04 23.37 -13.73
C GLN A 576 -17.16 23.32 -12.69
N HIS A 577 -16.98 24.00 -11.56
CA HIS A 577 -18.08 24.29 -10.65
C HIS A 577 -19.21 24.94 -11.49
N LYS A 578 -20.10 24.13 -12.06
CA LYS A 578 -21.37 24.60 -12.57
C LYS A 578 -22.08 25.03 -11.30
N CYS A 579 -21.99 26.32 -11.01
CA CYS A 579 -22.94 27.00 -10.15
C CYS A 579 -24.31 26.53 -10.62
N TYR A 580 -24.91 25.59 -9.89
CA TYR A 580 -26.27 25.17 -10.14
C TYR A 580 -27.12 26.42 -9.95
N LYS A 581 -27.55 27.04 -11.04
CA LYS A 581 -28.53 28.12 -10.96
C LYS A 581 -29.75 27.50 -10.29
N LEU A 582 -30.32 28.19 -9.29
CA LEU A 582 -31.64 27.83 -8.78
C LEU A 582 -32.60 27.82 -9.98
N LYS A 583 -33.40 26.76 -10.09
CA LYS A 583 -34.46 26.69 -11.09
C LYS A 583 -35.52 27.74 -10.79
N GLU A 584 -36.32 28.10 -11.79
CA GLU A 584 -37.39 29.09 -11.64
C GLU A 584 -38.34 28.69 -10.49
N ASP A 585 -38.70 27.40 -10.42
CA ASP A 585 -39.54 26.83 -9.37
C ASP A 585 -38.98 27.09 -7.95
N HIS A 586 -37.65 27.03 -7.80
CA HIS A 586 -37.00 27.32 -6.52
C HIS A 586 -37.07 28.82 -6.19
N ILE A 587 -36.93 29.70 -7.19
CA ILE A 587 -37.06 31.14 -7.02
C ILE A 587 -38.49 31.49 -6.61
N THR A 588 -39.49 30.85 -7.22
CA THR A 588 -40.90 31.00 -6.87
C THR A 588 -41.19 30.58 -5.43
N CYS A 589 -40.64 29.45 -4.97
CA CYS A 589 -40.75 29.03 -3.57
C CYS A 589 -40.09 30.04 -2.62
N LEU A 590 -38.88 30.52 -2.94
CA LEU A 590 -38.18 31.51 -2.11
C LEU A 590 -38.91 32.86 -2.04
N LYS A 591 -39.58 33.29 -3.12
CA LYS A 591 -40.45 34.47 -3.09
C LYS A 591 -41.61 34.26 -2.13
N ARG A 592 -42.30 33.11 -2.20
CA ARG A 592 -43.39 32.77 -1.28
C ARG A 592 -42.92 32.79 0.17
N TYR A 593 -41.78 32.18 0.48
CA TYR A 593 -41.24 32.18 1.84
C TYR A 593 -40.90 33.58 2.36
N LEU A 594 -40.46 34.50 1.49
CA LEU A 594 -40.22 35.89 1.86
C LEU A 594 -41.52 36.69 2.06
N SER A 595 -42.58 36.36 1.31
CA SER A 595 -43.92 36.93 1.54
C SER A 595 -44.51 36.47 2.87
N ASP A 596 -44.31 35.19 3.23
CA ASP A 596 -44.78 34.64 4.51
C ASP A 596 -43.93 35.12 5.70
N ASN A 597 -42.61 35.27 5.49
CA ASN A 597 -41.67 35.74 6.50
C ASN A 597 -40.49 36.52 5.86
N SER A 598 -40.57 37.84 5.87
CA SER A 598 -39.55 38.75 5.31
C SER A 598 -38.15 38.52 5.91
N SER A 599 -38.10 38.03 7.15
CA SER A 599 -36.90 37.82 7.96
C SER A 599 -36.30 36.41 7.84
N ILE A 600 -36.82 35.54 6.96
CA ILE A 600 -36.41 34.12 6.91
C ILE A 600 -34.88 33.98 6.75
N SER A 601 -34.29 33.10 7.59
CA SER A 601 -32.85 32.82 7.53
C SER A 601 -32.51 31.95 6.30
N PRO A 602 -31.32 32.09 5.69
CA PRO A 602 -30.93 31.24 4.56
C PRO A 602 -30.95 29.74 4.86
N ALA A 603 -30.66 29.36 6.12
CA ALA A 603 -30.68 27.96 6.56
C ALA A 603 -32.11 27.41 6.62
N GLU A 604 -33.04 28.19 7.16
CA GLU A 604 -34.45 27.81 7.22
C GLU A 604 -35.07 27.73 5.81
N ALA A 605 -34.80 28.72 4.96
CA ALA A 605 -35.25 28.72 3.57
C ALA A 605 -34.71 27.51 2.79
N LYS A 606 -33.45 27.11 3.02
CA LYS A 606 -32.87 25.90 2.43
C LYS A 606 -33.59 24.63 2.91
N LYS A 607 -33.94 24.55 4.20
CA LYS A 607 -34.68 23.41 4.77
C LYS A 607 -36.08 23.29 4.16
N LYS A 608 -36.84 24.40 4.11
CA LYS A 608 -38.17 24.46 3.49
C LYS A 608 -38.12 24.10 2.00
N LEU A 609 -37.16 24.68 1.27
CA LEU A 609 -36.97 24.39 -0.16
C LEU A 609 -36.67 22.90 -0.42
N ARG A 610 -35.86 22.26 0.44
CA ARG A 610 -35.58 20.81 0.37
C ARG A 610 -36.82 19.97 0.65
N GLN A 611 -37.66 20.38 1.60
CA GLN A 611 -38.90 19.68 1.94
C GLN A 611 -39.92 19.76 0.79
N GLU A 612 -40.07 20.92 0.15
CA GLU A 612 -41.07 21.15 -0.90
C GLU A 612 -40.64 20.57 -2.27
N THR A 613 -39.37 20.72 -2.64
CA THR A 613 -38.89 20.36 -3.99
C THR A 613 -38.14 19.03 -4.05
N GLY A 614 -37.74 18.47 -2.90
CA GLY A 614 -36.83 17.33 -2.82
C GLY A 614 -35.41 17.60 -3.32
N HIS A 615 -35.08 18.84 -3.72
CA HIS A 615 -33.78 19.21 -4.28
C HIS A 615 -32.86 19.80 -3.22
N GLU A 616 -31.62 19.32 -3.17
CA GLU A 616 -30.60 19.84 -2.27
C GLU A 616 -29.85 21.00 -2.94
N SER A 617 -30.14 22.23 -2.49
CA SER A 617 -29.47 23.46 -2.97
C SER A 617 -28.37 23.89 -2.01
N SER A 618 -27.28 24.49 -2.51
CA SER A 618 -26.20 24.98 -1.64
C SER A 618 -26.69 26.18 -0.82
N LEU A 619 -26.23 26.29 0.43
CA LEU A 619 -26.61 27.38 1.33
C LEU A 619 -26.21 28.75 0.75
N THR A 620 -25.05 28.81 0.09
CA THR A 620 -24.53 30.01 -0.57
C THR A 620 -25.46 30.49 -1.68
N LEU A 621 -26.00 29.59 -2.50
CA LEU A 621 -26.93 29.93 -3.59
C LEU A 621 -28.26 30.46 -3.05
N VAL A 622 -28.81 29.81 -2.01
CA VAL A 622 -30.04 30.25 -1.34
C VAL A 622 -29.82 31.65 -0.73
N ASN A 623 -28.69 31.89 -0.07
CA ASN A 623 -28.36 33.20 0.50
C ASN A 623 -28.24 34.29 -0.59
N ILE A 624 -27.53 34.01 -1.69
CA ILE A 624 -27.43 34.95 -2.82
C ILE A 624 -28.80 35.27 -3.41
N ALA A 625 -29.66 34.25 -3.57
CA ALA A 625 -31.00 34.43 -4.11
C ALA A 625 -31.90 35.25 -3.19
N LEU A 626 -31.91 34.96 -1.88
CA LEU A 626 -32.66 35.75 -0.89
C LEU A 626 -32.18 37.21 -0.86
N LYS A 627 -30.87 37.47 -0.92
CA LYS A 627 -30.33 38.84 -1.02
C LYS A 627 -30.78 39.56 -2.29
N LYS A 628 -30.91 38.86 -3.42
CA LYS A 628 -31.42 39.45 -4.67
C LYS A 628 -32.92 39.71 -4.61
N LEU A 629 -33.68 38.80 -4.00
CA LEU A 629 -35.14 38.92 -3.87
C LEU A 629 -35.55 40.04 -2.91
N ARG A 630 -34.78 40.30 -1.85
CA ARG A 630 -35.02 41.42 -0.91
C ARG A 630 -34.70 42.81 -1.46
N LYS A 631 -33.93 42.89 -2.55
CA LYS A 631 -33.59 44.15 -3.21
C LYS A 631 -34.61 44.58 -4.27
N LYS A 632 -35.49 43.67 -4.65
CA LYS A 632 -36.66 43.94 -5.49
C LYS A 632 -37.84 44.16 -4.57
#